data_AF-A0A2V9XRV5-F1
#
_entry.id   AF-A0A2V9XRV5-F1
#
_cell.length_a   1.000
_cell.length_b   1.000
_cell.length_c   1.000
_cell.angle_alpha   90.00
_cell.angle_beta   90.00
_cell.angle_gamma   90.00
#
_symmetry.space_group_name_H-M   'P 1'
#
loop_
_entity.id
_entity.type
_entity.pdbx_description
1 polymer ?
#
loop_
_entity_poly.entity_id
_entity_poly.type
_entity_poly.pdbx_seq_one_letter_code
_entity_poly.pdbx_strand_id
1 'polypeptide(L)'
;MPTSEQLEQQLQRWTDAGVLDSPAAGRIREFEAPRESPAMRWPVVLAIAFGSIMVAAGVLLFVAAHWDELSPSQRFLLVVVMIAGFHLAGGALLPRLRPLGMALHAIGTVALGGGIFLAGQIFNLQEH
;
A
#
# COMPACT_ATOMS: atom_id res chain seq x y z
N MET A 1 8.27 -20.86 11.57
CA MET A 1 8.32 -22.13 10.82
C MET A 1 9.73 -22.68 10.94
N PRO A 2 9.91 -23.99 11.18
CA PRO A 2 11.24 -24.59 11.21
C PRO A 2 11.95 -24.37 9.86
N THR A 3 13.28 -24.24 9.89
CA THR A 3 14.06 -24.25 8.64
C THR A 3 14.01 -25.65 8.01
N SER A 4 14.30 -25.76 6.71
CA SER A 4 14.34 -27.05 6.01
C SER A 4 15.25 -28.06 6.72
N GLU A 5 16.41 -27.62 7.25
CA GLU A 5 17.31 -28.46 8.04
C GLU A 5 16.69 -28.91 9.38
N GLN A 6 15.95 -28.04 10.06
CA GLN A 6 15.28 -28.38 11.32
C GLN A 6 14.15 -29.39 11.11
N LEU A 7 13.39 -29.23 10.03
CA LEU A 7 12.35 -30.17 9.63
C LEU A 7 12.95 -31.56 9.34
N GLU A 8 14.04 -31.61 8.57
CA GLU A 8 14.73 -32.84 8.23
C GLU A 8 15.23 -33.60 9.49
N GLN A 9 15.80 -32.86 10.45
CA GLN A 9 16.23 -33.42 11.73
C GLN A 9 15.08 -33.90 12.62
N GLN A 10 13.88 -33.32 12.50
CA GLN A 10 12.70 -33.76 13.25
C GLN A 10 12.10 -35.02 12.62
N LEU A 11 11.97 -35.05 11.30
CA LEU A 11 11.49 -36.21 10.55
C LEU A 11 12.39 -37.43 10.79
N GLN A 12 13.71 -37.24 10.79
CA GLN A 12 14.65 -38.32 11.10
C GLN A 12 14.47 -38.83 12.53
N ARG A 13 14.42 -37.93 13.53
CA ARG A 13 14.21 -38.31 14.94
C ARG A 13 12.91 -39.07 15.17
N TRP A 14 11.82 -38.65 14.54
CA TRP A 14 10.53 -39.34 14.70
C TRP A 14 10.48 -40.68 13.97
N THR A 15 11.23 -40.82 12.86
CA THR A 15 11.38 -42.10 12.16
C THR A 15 12.21 -43.07 13.00
N ASP A 16 13.35 -42.61 13.55
CA ASP A 16 14.23 -43.42 14.41
C ASP A 16 13.53 -43.85 15.71
N ALA A 17 12.65 -43.00 16.25
CA ALA A 17 11.83 -43.31 17.43
C ALA A 17 10.63 -44.23 17.12
N GLY A 18 10.41 -44.60 15.85
CA GLY A 18 9.27 -45.44 15.43
C GLY A 18 7.91 -44.75 15.53
N VAL A 19 7.89 -43.43 15.74
CA VAL A 19 6.65 -42.61 15.80
C VAL A 19 6.09 -42.40 14.40
N LEU A 20 6.97 -42.36 13.39
CA LEU A 20 6.65 -42.17 11.98
C LEU A 20 7.27 -43.28 11.14
N ASP A 21 6.53 -43.77 10.15
CA ASP A 21 7.03 -44.68 9.13
C ASP A 21 7.73 -43.91 7.99
N SER A 22 8.78 -44.49 7.40
CA SER A 22 9.53 -43.85 6.29
C SER A 22 8.64 -43.34 5.15
N PRO A 23 7.56 -44.04 4.74
CA PRO A 23 6.63 -43.52 3.73
C PRO A 23 5.90 -42.25 4.19
N ALA A 24 5.47 -42.16 5.46
CA ALA A 24 4.80 -40.98 5.98
C ALA A 24 5.76 -39.79 6.13
N ALA A 25 7.00 -40.03 6.55
CA ALA A 25 8.03 -38.99 6.58
C ALA A 25 8.27 -38.40 5.18
N GLY A 26 8.27 -39.24 4.13
CA GLY A 26 8.35 -38.79 2.74
C GLY A 26 7.17 -37.89 2.33
N ARG A 27 5.94 -38.27 2.69
CA ARG A 27 4.75 -37.43 2.41
C ARG A 27 4.80 -36.08 3.11
N ILE A 28 5.28 -36.03 4.35
CA ILE A 28 5.43 -34.76 5.09
C ILE A 28 6.51 -33.90 4.43
N ARG A 29 7.64 -34.51 4.03
CA ARG A 29 8.71 -33.80 3.31
C ARG A 29 8.19 -33.20 2.01
N GLU A 30 7.40 -33.91 1.22
CA GLU A 30 6.80 -33.37 -0.01
C GLU A 30 5.74 -32.29 0.27
N PHE A 31 4.98 -32.43 1.35
CA PHE A 31 3.97 -31.45 1.73
C PHE A 31 4.59 -30.13 2.22
N GLU A 32 5.67 -30.21 3.00
CA GLU A 32 6.42 -29.07 3.54
C GLU A 32 7.58 -28.62 2.66
N ALA A 33 7.90 -29.37 1.59
CA ALA A 33 8.85 -28.95 0.58
C ALA A 33 8.50 -27.51 0.20
N PRO A 34 9.48 -26.60 0.19
CA PRO A 34 9.23 -25.23 -0.22
C PRO A 34 8.52 -25.29 -1.56
N ARG A 35 7.22 -25.01 -1.56
CA ARG A 35 6.53 -24.70 -2.80
C ARG A 35 7.28 -23.47 -3.25
N GLU A 36 8.06 -23.59 -4.32
CA GLU A 36 8.59 -22.43 -4.99
C GLU A 36 7.38 -21.55 -5.24
N SER A 37 7.20 -20.53 -4.38
CA SER A 37 6.21 -19.51 -4.65
C SER A 37 6.66 -19.01 -6.01
N PRO A 38 5.81 -19.06 -7.05
CA PRO A 38 6.25 -18.65 -8.37
C PRO A 38 6.92 -17.31 -8.16
N ALA A 39 8.14 -17.14 -8.69
CA ALA A 39 8.90 -15.91 -8.68
C ALA A 39 8.09 -14.84 -9.45
N MET A 40 6.95 -14.47 -8.88
CA MET A 40 5.87 -13.79 -9.52
C MET A 40 6.26 -12.32 -9.46
N ARG A 41 7.13 -12.03 -10.41
CA ARG A 41 7.12 -10.83 -11.21
C ARG A 41 7.62 -9.58 -10.49
N TRP A 42 8.87 -9.60 -10.01
CA TRP A 42 9.62 -8.36 -9.75
C TRP A 42 9.46 -7.32 -10.88
N PRO A 43 9.50 -7.71 -12.18
CA PRO A 43 9.18 -6.78 -13.27
C PRO A 43 7.75 -6.20 -13.23
N VAL A 44 6.74 -6.95 -12.79
CA VAL A 44 5.36 -6.44 -12.68
C VAL A 44 5.19 -5.56 -11.46
N VAL A 45 5.79 -5.90 -10.31
CA VAL A 45 5.80 -5.00 -9.15
C VAL A 45 6.46 -3.67 -9.54
N LEU A 46 7.59 -3.72 -10.24
CA LEU A 46 8.27 -2.54 -10.74
C LEU A 46 7.40 -1.75 -11.73
N ALA A 47 6.74 -2.43 -12.68
CA ALA A 47 5.85 -1.78 -13.65
C ALA A 47 4.63 -1.12 -12.97
N ILE A 48 4.03 -1.77 -11.97
CA ILE A 48 2.90 -1.21 -11.20
C ILE A 48 3.37 -0.01 -10.39
N ALA A 49 4.52 -0.11 -9.71
CA ALA A 49 5.07 0.99 -8.92
C ALA A 49 5.39 2.20 -9.81
N PHE A 50 6.12 1.99 -10.92
CA PHE A 50 6.48 3.06 -11.84
C PHE A 50 5.26 3.65 -12.55
N GLY A 51 4.31 2.82 -12.98
CA GLY A 51 3.05 3.26 -13.56
C GLY A 51 2.23 4.09 -12.58
N SER A 52 2.16 3.68 -11.31
CA SER A 52 1.48 4.46 -10.27
C SER A 52 2.13 5.82 -10.04
N ILE A 53 3.47 5.86 -9.99
CA ILE A 53 4.23 7.12 -9.87
C ILE A 53 4.00 8.01 -11.09
N MET A 54 4.05 7.47 -12.31
CA MET A 54 3.81 8.24 -13.53
C MET A 54 2.38 8.81 -13.59
N VAL A 55 1.37 8.02 -13.22
CA VAL A 55 -0.02 8.50 -13.15
C VAL A 55 -0.15 9.60 -12.11
N ALA A 56 0.40 9.40 -10.90
CA ALA A 56 0.39 10.43 -9.86
C ALA A 56 1.10 11.71 -10.32
N ALA A 57 2.29 11.59 -10.92
CA ALA A 57 3.03 12.71 -11.47
C ALA A 57 2.27 13.41 -12.59
N GLY A 58 1.62 12.67 -13.49
CA GLY A 58 0.81 13.23 -14.57
C GLY A 58 -0.38 14.04 -14.04
N VAL A 59 -1.07 13.53 -13.01
CA VAL A 59 -2.15 14.27 -12.34
C VAL A 59 -1.61 15.54 -11.68
N LEU A 60 -0.47 15.46 -10.98
CA LEU A 60 0.16 16.63 -10.36
C LEU A 60 0.60 17.67 -11.40
N LEU A 61 1.20 17.24 -12.50
CA LEU A 61 1.59 18.12 -13.60
C LEU A 61 0.37 18.77 -14.26
N PHE A 62 -0.70 18.02 -14.48
CA PHE A 62 -1.94 18.57 -15.06
C PHE A 62 -2.54 19.64 -14.14
N VAL A 63 -2.64 19.36 -12.83
CA VAL A 63 -3.12 20.33 -11.85
C VAL A 63 -2.21 21.55 -11.80
N ALA A 64 -0.89 21.36 -11.79
CA ALA A 64 0.08 22.44 -11.76
C ALA A 64 0.01 23.31 -13.04
N ALA A 65 -0.13 22.69 -14.22
CA ALA A 65 -0.21 23.40 -15.49
C ALA A 65 -1.46 24.29 -15.60
N HIS A 66 -2.59 23.87 -15.00
CA HIS A 66 -3.83 24.65 -15.00
C HIS A 66 -4.01 25.48 -13.72
N TRP A 67 -3.06 25.41 -12.77
CA TRP A 67 -3.21 26.02 -11.45
C TRP A 67 -3.46 27.53 -11.53
N ASP A 68 -2.70 28.21 -12.40
CA ASP A 68 -2.79 29.65 -12.59
C ASP A 68 -4.09 30.10 -13.26
N GLU A 69 -4.74 29.22 -14.03
CA GLU A 69 -6.03 29.46 -14.67
C GLU A 69 -7.21 29.30 -13.71
N LEU A 70 -7.04 28.54 -12.63
CA LEU A 70 -8.10 28.33 -11.64
C LEU A 70 -8.28 29.60 -10.80
N SER A 71 -9.53 30.08 -10.75
CA SER A 71 -9.93 31.12 -9.81
C SER A 71 -9.72 30.65 -8.35
N PRO A 72 -9.57 31.58 -7.39
CA PRO A 72 -9.39 31.23 -5.99
C PRO A 72 -10.44 30.24 -5.45
N SER A 73 -11.72 30.44 -5.77
CA SER A 73 -12.81 29.56 -5.35
C SER A 73 -12.69 28.16 -5.94
N GLN A 74 -12.25 28.03 -7.20
CA GLN A 74 -12.02 26.72 -7.83
C GLN A 74 -10.84 25.98 -7.19
N ARG A 75 -9.74 26.67 -6.89
CA ARG A 75 -8.61 26.07 -6.16
C ARG A 75 -9.04 25.56 -4.80
N PHE A 76 -9.81 26.36 -4.07
CA PHE A 76 -10.35 25.97 -2.77
C PHE A 76 -11.28 24.75 -2.88
N LEU A 77 -12.22 24.76 -3.82
CA LEU A 77 -13.12 23.64 -4.06
C LEU A 77 -12.38 22.36 -4.43
N LEU A 78 -11.35 22.45 -5.29
CA LEU A 78 -10.50 21.32 -5.66
C LEU A 78 -9.86 20.67 -4.43
N VAL A 79 -9.29 21.49 -3.53
CA VAL A 79 -8.67 21.00 -2.30
C VAL A 79 -9.70 20.35 -1.38
N VAL A 80 -10.89 20.95 -1.22
CA VAL A 80 -11.99 20.37 -0.43
C VAL A 80 -12.41 19.00 -0.99
N VAL A 81 -12.57 18.89 -2.31
CA VAL A 81 -12.90 17.62 -2.98
C VAL A 81 -11.79 16.59 -2.78
N MET A 82 -10.53 16.98 -2.86
CA MET A 82 -9.40 16.07 -2.60
C MET A 82 -9.41 15.55 -1.15
N ILE A 83 -9.61 16.43 -0.17
CA ILE A 83 -9.69 16.03 1.25
C ILE A 83 -10.84 15.03 1.44
N ALA A 84 -12.05 15.38 1.00
CA ALA A 84 -13.21 14.50 1.11
C ALA A 84 -12.97 13.16 0.39
N GLY A 85 -12.45 13.21 -0.84
CA GLY A 85 -12.13 12.04 -1.64
C GLY A 85 -11.16 11.09 -0.95
N PHE A 86 -10.06 11.61 -0.38
CA PHE A 86 -9.08 10.79 0.34
C PHE A 86 -9.65 10.18 1.62
N HIS A 87 -10.45 10.92 2.40
CA HIS A 87 -11.08 10.35 3.60
C HIS A 87 -12.16 9.31 3.25
N LEU A 88 -12.99 9.55 2.24
CA LEU A 88 -14.02 8.59 1.80
C LEU A 88 -13.38 7.33 1.22
N ALA A 89 -12.38 7.47 0.36
CA ALA A 89 -11.63 6.33 -0.18
C ALA A 89 -10.89 5.57 0.93
N GLY A 90 -10.28 6.29 1.89
CA GLY A 90 -9.65 5.70 3.07
C GLY A 90 -10.62 4.85 3.88
N GLY A 91 -11.80 5.38 4.19
CA GLY A 91 -12.85 4.67 4.92
C GLY A 91 -13.39 3.45 4.16
N ALA A 92 -13.57 3.56 2.84
CA ALA A 92 -14.04 2.46 1.99
C ALA A 92 -13.02 1.30 1.87
N LEU A 93 -11.72 1.63 1.88
CA LEU A 93 -10.65 0.63 1.75
C LEU A 93 -10.17 0.06 3.09
N LEU A 94 -10.38 0.75 4.21
CA LEU A 94 -9.90 0.32 5.52
C LEU A 94 -10.28 -1.13 5.90
N PRO A 95 -11.50 -1.64 5.60
CA PRO A 95 -11.89 -3.01 5.93
C PRO A 95 -11.20 -4.07 5.08
N ARG A 96 -10.78 -3.73 3.85
CA ARG A 96 -10.19 -4.67 2.89
C ARG A 96 -8.67 -4.59 2.83
N LEU A 97 -8.13 -3.39 2.94
CA LEU A 97 -6.72 -3.04 2.74
C LEU A 97 -6.30 -2.00 3.77
N ARG A 98 -6.19 -2.42 5.04
CA ARG A 98 -5.91 -1.54 6.17
C ARG A 98 -4.71 -0.59 5.98
N PRO A 99 -3.54 -1.03 5.47
CA PRO A 99 -2.41 -0.12 5.26
C PRO A 99 -2.73 1.01 4.28
N LEU A 100 -3.45 0.71 3.20
CA LEU A 100 -3.82 1.69 2.18
C LEU A 100 -4.90 2.64 2.71
N GLY A 101 -5.90 2.13 3.44
CA GLY A 101 -6.93 2.96 4.08
C GLY A 101 -6.33 3.98 5.06
N MET A 102 -5.37 3.55 5.89
CA MET A 102 -4.64 4.44 6.81
C MET A 102 -3.80 5.49 6.06
N ALA A 103 -3.11 5.10 4.99
CA ALA A 103 -2.33 6.01 4.16
C ALA A 103 -3.22 7.09 3.51
N LEU A 104 -4.39 6.71 2.97
CA LEU A 104 -5.33 7.67 2.37
C LEU A 104 -5.87 8.67 3.40
N HIS A 105 -6.20 8.22 4.62
CA HIS A 105 -6.57 9.15 5.70
C HIS A 105 -5.43 10.09 6.08
N ALA A 106 -4.19 9.61 6.18
CA ALA A 106 -3.04 10.47 6.46
C ALA A 106 -2.84 11.52 5.36
N ILE A 107 -2.96 11.14 4.09
CA ILE A 107 -2.90 12.05 2.94
C ILE A 107 -4.03 13.09 3.02
N GLY A 108 -5.26 12.67 3.33
CA GLY A 108 -6.40 13.57 3.51
C GLY A 108 -6.17 14.61 4.62
N THR A 109 -5.60 14.19 5.76
CA THR A 109 -5.25 15.10 6.87
C THR A 109 -4.15 16.09 6.48
N VAL A 110 -3.13 15.66 5.72
CA VAL A 110 -2.10 16.57 5.20
C VAL A 110 -2.69 17.57 4.20
N ALA A 111 -3.57 17.11 3.31
CA ALA A 111 -4.28 17.98 2.37
C ALA A 111 -5.15 19.01 3.07
N LEU A 112 -5.76 18.68 4.21
CA LEU A 112 -6.49 19.62 5.06
C LEU A 112 -5.59 20.78 5.52
N GLY A 113 -4.38 20.49 5.98
CA GLY A 113 -3.40 21.53 6.35
C GLY A 113 -3.08 22.45 5.17
N GLY A 114 -2.85 21.88 3.98
CA GLY A 114 -2.67 22.66 2.75
C GLY A 114 -3.88 23.52 2.38
N GLY A 115 -5.09 22.99 2.58
CA GLY A 115 -6.34 23.73 2.37
C GLY A 115 -6.52 24.90 3.34
N ILE A 116 -6.16 24.73 4.61
CA ILE A 116 -6.17 25.81 5.61
C ILE A 116 -5.20 26.93 5.19
N PHE A 117 -3.98 26.57 4.78
CA PHE A 117 -3.00 27.53 4.28
C PHE A 117 -3.50 28.29 3.04
N LEU A 118 -4.05 27.57 2.06
CA LEU A 118 -4.62 28.15 0.85
C LEU A 118 -5.80 29.09 1.17
N ALA A 119 -6.67 28.72 2.11
CA ALA A 119 -7.75 29.59 2.57
C ALA A 119 -7.20 30.89 3.16
N GLY A 120 -6.13 30.83 3.95
CA GLY A 120 -5.46 32.01 4.47
C GLY A 120 -4.95 32.95 3.37
N GLN A 121 -4.40 32.40 2.29
CA GLN A 121 -3.99 33.19 1.12
C GLN A 121 -5.18 33.81 0.38
N ILE A 122 -6.25 33.06 0.15
CA ILE A 122 -7.42 33.51 -0.63
C ILE A 122 -8.20 34.60 0.12
N PHE A 123 -8.37 34.45 1.42
CA PHE A 123 -9.15 35.37 2.26
C PHE A 123 -8.31 36.48 2.90
N ASN A 124 -7.03 36.61 2.52
CA ASN A 124 -6.10 37.59 3.07
C ASN A 124 -6.04 37.56 4.61
N LEU A 125 -6.06 36.38 5.22
CA LEU A 125 -5.93 36.22 6.68
C LEU A 125 -4.47 36.42 7.17
N GLN A 126 -3.61 36.99 6.33
CA GLN A 126 -2.25 37.36 6.69
C GLN A 126 -2.32 38.70 7.41
N GLU A 127 -2.21 38.68 8.74
CA GLU A 127 -2.11 39.89 9.56
C GLU A 127 -0.91 40.74 9.10
N HIS A 128 -1.13 42.05 9.03
CA HIS A 128 -0.07 43.05 8.87
C HIS A 128 0.80 43.15 10.13
#